data_AF-A0A2W4Y3S7-F1
#
_entry.id   AF-A0A2W4Y3S7-F1
#
_cell.length_a   1.000
_cell.length_b   1.000
_cell.length_c   1.000
_cell.angle_alpha   90.00
_cell.angle_beta   90.00
_cell.angle_gamma   90.00
#
_symmetry.space_group_name_H-M   'P 1'
#
loop_
_entity.id
_entity.type
_entity.pdbx_description
1 polymer ?
#
loop_
_entity_poly.entity_id
_entity_poly.type
_entity_poly.pdbx_seq_one_letter_code
_entity_poly.pdbx_strand_id
1 'polypeptide(L)'
;MTKPPLPQPQLDRTPITSDQYFEYTPEKLELWDGFYEYGGQDFTGFYLGILANMGLREAVRHVTMSKWLEAIQEVALQNPKLDEAMRDRLNRGLADLQAVADYLEEH
;
A
#
# COMPACT_ATOMS: atom_id res chain seq x y z
N MET A 1 -19.12 3.16 21.61
CA MET A 1 -18.20 4.17 21.04
C MET A 1 -18.19 4.00 19.53
N THR A 2 -18.05 5.07 18.76
CA THR A 2 -17.89 4.99 17.31
C THR A 2 -16.50 4.45 16.98
N LYS A 3 -16.42 3.46 16.08
CA LYS A 3 -15.15 2.93 15.58
C LYS A 3 -14.28 4.10 15.07
N PRO A 4 -13.01 4.22 15.48
CA PRO A 4 -12.12 5.25 14.95
C PRO A 4 -11.97 5.11 13.43
N PRO A 5 -11.59 6.16 12.70
CA PRO A 5 -11.31 6.05 11.27
C PRO A 5 -10.04 5.23 11.04
N LEU A 6 -9.95 4.57 9.88
CA LEU A 6 -8.74 3.90 9.45
C LEU A 6 -7.56 4.89 9.45
N PRO A 7 -6.36 4.47 9.91
CA PRO A 7 -5.15 5.26 9.75
C PRO A 7 -4.96 5.67 8.28
N GLN A 8 -4.40 6.86 8.05
CA GLN A 8 -4.20 7.43 6.72
C GLN A 8 -2.70 7.61 6.46
N PRO A 9 -2.03 6.62 5.84
CA PRO A 9 -0.61 6.72 5.49
C PRO A 9 -0.32 7.96 4.65
N GLN A 10 0.79 8.63 4.94
CA GLN A 10 1.30 9.76 4.16
C GLN A 10 2.67 9.42 3.58
N LEU A 11 3.20 10.29 2.72
CA LEU A 11 4.55 10.10 2.17
C LEU A 11 5.61 9.99 3.27
N ASP A 12 5.47 10.81 4.31
CA ASP A 12 6.29 10.82 5.50
C ASP A 12 5.55 10.18 6.68
N ARG A 13 6.30 9.68 7.67
CA ARG A 13 5.69 9.06 8.86
C ARG A 13 4.73 10.02 9.57
N THR A 14 3.57 9.51 9.94
CA THR A 14 2.55 10.21 10.71
C THR A 14 2.16 9.39 11.95
N PRO A 15 1.83 10.06 13.07
CA PRO A 15 1.34 9.36 14.25
C PRO A 15 -0.06 8.79 14.01
N ILE A 16 -0.39 7.69 14.68
CA ILE A 16 -1.77 7.21 14.87
C ILE A 16 -2.26 7.63 16.25
N THR A 17 -3.58 7.71 16.45
CA THR A 17 -4.15 8.00 17.77
C THR A 17 -4.14 6.77 18.67
N SER A 18 -4.24 6.98 19.99
CA SER A 18 -4.40 5.86 20.93
C SER A 18 -5.66 5.03 20.64
N ASP A 19 -6.76 5.66 20.24
CA ASP A 19 -7.99 4.95 19.86
C ASP A 19 -7.76 4.05 18.65
N GLN A 20 -7.02 4.51 17.63
CA GLN A 20 -6.64 3.70 16.48
C GLN A 20 -5.70 2.55 16.88
N TYR A 21 -4.75 2.81 17.78
CA TYR A 21 -3.86 1.78 18.30
C TYR A 21 -4.66 0.66 18.98
N PHE A 22 -5.56 1.00 19.90
CA PHE A 22 -6.36 -0.01 20.62
C PHE A 22 -7.37 -0.73 19.74
N GLU A 23 -8.00 -0.05 18.78
CA GLU A 23 -8.98 -0.66 17.88
C GLU A 23 -8.33 -1.62 16.87
N TYR A 24 -7.17 -1.23 16.30
CA TYR A 24 -6.61 -1.90 15.13
C TYR A 24 -5.39 -2.75 15.41
N THR A 25 -4.83 -2.70 16.62
CA THR A 25 -3.72 -3.59 16.99
C THR A 25 -4.30 -4.92 17.46
N PRO A 26 -4.03 -6.04 16.76
CA PRO A 26 -4.50 -7.33 17.21
C PRO A 26 -3.81 -7.70 18.53
N GLU A 27 -4.51 -8.43 19.39
CA GLU A 27 -3.94 -8.89 20.67
C GLU A 27 -2.71 -9.78 20.45
N LYS A 28 -2.72 -10.55 19.35
CA LYS A 28 -1.63 -11.43 18.95
C LYS A 28 -1.54 -11.50 17.43
N LEU A 29 -0.33 -11.74 16.93
CA LEU A 29 -0.11 -12.14 15.54
C LEU A 29 0.17 -13.65 15.50
N GLU A 30 -0.57 -14.35 14.66
CA GLU A 30 -0.39 -15.77 14.36
C GLU A 30 0.06 -15.93 12.91
N LEU A 31 0.91 -16.93 12.65
CA LEU A 31 1.33 -17.25 11.29
C LEU A 31 0.42 -18.35 10.77
N TRP A 32 -0.37 -18.05 9.74
CA TRP A 32 -1.24 -19.01 9.08
C TRP A 32 -1.08 -18.88 7.56
N ASP A 33 -0.80 -19.99 6.89
CA ASP A 33 -0.53 -20.05 5.45
C ASP A 33 0.49 -19.01 4.92
N GLY A 34 1.45 -18.62 5.76
CA GLY A 34 2.47 -17.62 5.41
C GLY A 34 2.08 -16.17 5.67
N PHE A 35 0.88 -15.91 6.18
CA PHE A 35 0.35 -14.58 6.48
C PHE A 35 0.20 -14.35 7.99
N TYR A 36 0.30 -13.08 8.38
CA TYR A 36 -0.08 -12.67 9.73
C TYR A 36 -1.60 -12.59 9.84
N GLU A 37 -2.14 -13.38 10.76
CA GLU A 37 -3.56 -13.46 11.03
C GLU A 37 -3.84 -13.49 12.54
N TYR A 38 -5.10 -13.32 12.89
CA TYR A 38 -5.60 -13.53 14.24
C TYR A 38 -7.12 -13.71 14.21
N GLY A 39 -7.60 -14.93 14.46
CA GLY A 39 -9.04 -15.22 14.63
C GLY A 39 -9.96 -14.74 13.50
N GLY A 40 -9.48 -14.66 12.25
CA GLY A 40 -10.25 -14.16 11.10
C GLY A 40 -10.55 -12.64 11.14
N GLN A 41 -9.80 -11.86 11.92
CA GLN A 41 -9.95 -10.41 11.97
C GLN A 41 -9.60 -9.73 10.64
N ASP A 42 -10.17 -8.56 10.40
CA ASP A 42 -9.77 -7.67 9.31
C ASP A 42 -8.55 -6.84 9.74
N PHE A 43 -7.42 -7.08 9.08
CA PHE A 43 -6.13 -6.44 9.38
C PHE A 43 -5.91 -5.12 8.64
N THR A 44 -6.88 -4.63 7.86
CA THR A 44 -6.73 -3.40 7.07
C THR A 44 -6.28 -2.23 7.95
N GLY A 45 -6.91 -2.02 9.11
CA GLY A 45 -6.53 -0.96 10.03
C GLY A 45 -5.14 -1.13 10.62
N PHE A 46 -4.73 -2.36 10.92
CA PHE A 46 -3.39 -2.68 11.42
C PHE A 46 -2.33 -2.31 10.38
N TYR A 47 -2.47 -2.79 9.14
CA TYR A 47 -1.52 -2.54 8.06
C TYR A 47 -1.42 -1.05 7.72
N LEU A 48 -2.55 -0.34 7.69
CA LEU A 48 -2.54 1.11 7.50
C LEU A 48 -1.89 1.85 8.67
N GLY A 49 -2.02 1.36 9.90
CA GLY A 49 -1.32 1.92 11.07
C GLY A 49 0.20 1.77 10.96
N ILE A 50 0.68 0.59 10.56
CA ILE A 50 2.10 0.34 10.29
C ILE A 50 2.60 1.25 9.17
N LEU A 51 1.90 1.34 8.04
CA LEU A 51 2.29 2.20 6.92
C LEU A 51 2.26 3.69 7.30
N ALA A 52 1.33 4.13 8.14
CA ALA A 52 1.31 5.50 8.65
C ALA A 52 2.54 5.80 9.51
N ASN A 53 2.91 4.90 10.42
CA ASN A 53 4.08 5.11 11.28
C ASN A 53 5.42 4.91 10.56
N MET A 54 5.45 4.12 9.47
CA MET A 54 6.62 3.96 8.60
C MET A 54 6.78 5.13 7.62
N GLY A 55 5.68 5.59 7.02
CA GLY A 55 5.66 6.51 5.88
C GLY A 55 5.82 5.77 4.55
N LEU A 56 5.02 6.14 3.54
CA LEU A 56 5.00 5.48 2.24
C LEU A 56 6.34 5.59 1.50
N ARG A 57 7.06 6.71 1.65
CA ARG A 57 8.37 6.87 1.01
C ARG A 57 9.39 5.87 1.56
N GLU A 58 9.32 5.57 2.86
CA GLU A 58 10.19 4.56 3.45
C GLU A 58 9.74 3.16 3.03
N ALA A 59 8.43 2.88 3.05
CA ALA A 59 7.90 1.59 2.58
C ALA A 59 8.33 1.27 1.14
N VAL A 60 8.26 2.25 0.22
CA VAL A 60 8.61 2.04 -1.18
C VAL A 60 10.10 1.80 -1.42
N ARG A 61 10.98 2.22 -0.50
CA ARG A 61 12.42 1.98 -0.62
C ARG A 61 12.82 0.51 -0.44
N HIS A 62 11.97 -0.30 0.20
CA HIS A 62 12.22 -1.71 0.47
C HIS A 62 11.57 -2.65 -0.55
N VAL A 63 10.99 -2.09 -1.60
CA VAL A 63 10.28 -2.82 -2.65
C VAL A 63 10.82 -2.36 -4.00
N THR A 64 10.97 -3.28 -4.95
CA THR A 64 11.46 -2.95 -6.29
C THR A 64 10.49 -1.99 -6.99
N MET A 65 11.04 -1.10 -7.82
CA MET A 65 10.24 -0.13 -8.56
C MET A 65 9.27 -0.83 -9.52
N SER A 66 9.69 -1.94 -10.12
CA SER A 66 8.85 -2.83 -10.93
C SER A 66 7.55 -3.23 -10.20
N LYS A 67 7.62 -3.58 -8.90
CA LYS A 67 6.44 -3.98 -8.13
C LYS A 67 5.52 -2.82 -7.79
N TRP A 68 6.05 -1.60 -7.63
CA TRP A 68 5.20 -0.41 -7.50
C TRP A 68 4.44 -0.10 -8.78
N LEU A 69 5.09 -0.24 -9.94
CA LEU A 69 4.46 -0.01 -11.24
C LEU A 69 3.35 -1.01 -11.52
N GLU A 70 3.56 -2.29 -11.20
CA GLU A 70 2.54 -3.35 -11.28
C GLU A 70 1.31 -3.00 -10.44
N ALA A 71 1.51 -2.64 -9.17
CA ALA A 71 0.41 -2.25 -8.28
C ALA A 71 -0.35 -1.00 -8.78
N ILE A 72 0.37 0.02 -9.27
CA ILE A 72 -0.24 1.24 -9.82
C ILE A 72 -1.09 0.89 -11.05
N GLN A 73 -0.58 0.02 -11.94
CA GLN A 73 -1.30 -0.40 -13.13
C GLN A 73 -2.62 -1.08 -12.79
N GLU A 74 -2.60 -2.05 -11.88
CA GLU A 74 -3.80 -2.79 -11.47
C GLU A 74 -4.86 -1.86 -10.89
N VAL A 75 -4.47 -0.99 -9.94
CA VAL A 75 -5.40 -0.04 -9.30
C VAL A 75 -5.97 0.95 -10.31
N ALA A 76 -5.14 1.48 -11.21
CA ALA A 76 -5.58 2.46 -12.19
C ALA A 76 -6.51 1.85 -13.24
N LEU A 77 -6.23 0.64 -13.75
CA LEU A 77 -7.05 -0.04 -14.75
C LEU A 77 -8.44 -0.44 -14.25
N GLN A 78 -8.58 -0.66 -12.95
CA GLN A 78 -9.87 -0.94 -12.30
C GLN A 78 -10.68 0.33 -12.02
N ASN A 79 -10.11 1.52 -12.20
CA ASN A 79 -10.80 2.77 -11.90
C ASN A 79 -11.89 3.05 -12.95
N PRO A 80 -13.18 3.17 -12.56
CA PRO A 80 -14.27 3.37 -13.51
C PRO A 80 -14.23 4.73 -14.22
N LYS A 81 -13.41 5.67 -13.75
CA LYS A 81 -13.20 6.98 -14.39
C LYS A 81 -12.13 6.95 -15.48
N LEU A 82 -11.43 5.83 -15.66
CA LEU A 82 -10.38 5.69 -16.67
C LEU A 82 -10.99 5.42 -18.05
N ASP A 83 -11.10 6.48 -18.85
CA ASP A 83 -11.48 6.37 -20.26
C ASP A 83 -10.36 5.78 -21.14
N GLU A 84 -10.68 5.49 -22.39
CA GLU A 84 -9.77 4.86 -23.35
C GLU A 84 -8.52 5.72 -23.63
N ALA A 85 -8.68 7.03 -23.81
CA ALA A 85 -7.56 7.93 -24.09
C ALA A 85 -6.59 8.02 -22.90
N MET A 86 -7.11 8.04 -21.67
CA MET A 86 -6.30 8.03 -20.46
C MET A 86 -5.69 6.66 -20.19
N ARG A 87 -6.37 5.56 -20.55
CA ARG A 87 -5.80 4.22 -20.49
C ARG A 87 -4.58 4.08 -21.41
N ASP A 88 -4.68 4.56 -22.65
CA ASP A 88 -3.54 4.57 -23.57
C ASP A 88 -2.38 5.42 -23.04
N ARG A 89 -2.69 6.55 -22.42
CA ARG A 89 -1.70 7.42 -21.79
C ARG A 89 -1.03 6.75 -20.59
N LEU A 90 -1.80 6.06 -19.75
CA LEU A 90 -1.30 5.29 -18.61
C LEU A 90 -0.35 4.20 -19.09
N ASN A 91 -0.75 3.41 -20.10
CA ASN A 91 0.06 2.31 -20.62
C ASN A 91 1.41 2.80 -21.17
N ARG A 92 1.42 3.91 -21.92
CA ARG A 92 2.69 4.50 -22.40
C ARG A 92 3.57 4.99 -21.25
N GLY A 93 2.99 5.71 -20.29
CA GLY A 93 3.74 6.21 -19.13
C GLY A 93 4.33 5.10 -18.26
N LEU A 94 3.59 4.01 -18.06
CA LEU A 94 4.08 2.83 -17.34
C LEU A 94 5.21 2.13 -18.10
N ALA A 95 5.14 2.04 -19.42
CA ALA A 95 6.21 1.46 -20.23
C ALA A 95 7.51 2.27 -20.12
N ASP A 96 7.42 3.60 -20.16
CA ASP A 96 8.58 4.48 -19.98
C ASP A 96 9.18 4.33 -18.56
N LEU A 97 8.34 4.26 -17.52
CA LEU A 97 8.79 4.05 -16.14
C LEU A 97 9.37 2.65 -15.91
N GLN A 98 8.83 1.63 -16.58
CA GLN A 98 9.35 0.27 -16.49
C GLN A 98 10.77 0.18 -17.06
N ALA A 99 11.05 0.84 -18.19
CA ALA A 99 12.41 0.91 -18.73
C ALA A 99 13.41 1.57 -17.77
N VAL A 100 12.97 2.57 -16.99
CA VAL A 100 13.79 3.17 -15.92
C VAL A 100 13.98 2.20 -14.75
N ALA A 101 12.92 1.50 -14.34
CA ALA A 101 12.99 0.50 -13.29
C ALA A 101 13.97 -0.63 -13.65
N ASP A 102 13.88 -1.17 -14.87
CA ASP A 102 14.77 -2.21 -15.38
C ASP A 102 16.24 -1.75 -15.33
N TYR A 103 16.51 -0.52 -15.82
CA TYR A 103 17.86 0.04 -15.76
C TYR A 103 18.41 0.14 -14.34
N LEU A 104 17.60 0.61 -13.38
CA LEU A 104 18.00 0.82 -11.99
C LEU A 104 18.09 -0.48 -11.17
N GLU A 105 17.36 -1.53 -11.55
CA GLU A 105 17.35 -2.82 -10.86
C GLU A 105 18.42 -3.78 -11.40
N GLU A 106 18.88 -3.59 -12.64
CA GLU A 106 19.95 -4.38 -13.27
C GLU A 106 21.37 -3.84 -13.01
N HIS A 107 21.51 -2.66 -12.39
CA HIS A 107 22.79 -1.98 -12.13
C HIS A 107 22.97 -1.59 -10.65
#